data_AF-A0A933WLE7-F1
#
_entry.id   AF-A0A933WLE7-F1
#
_cell.length_a   1.000
_cell.length_b   1.000
_cell.length_c   1.000
_cell.angle_alpha   90.00
_cell.angle_beta   90.00
_cell.angle_gamma   90.00
#
_symmetry.space_group_name_H-M   'P 1'
#
loop_
_entity.id
_entity.type
_entity.pdbx_description
1 polymer ?
#
loop_
_entity_poly.entity_id
_entity_poly.type
_entity_poly.pdbx_seq_one_letter_code
_entity_poly.pdbx_strand_id
1 'polypeptide(L)'
;MTEDGNWEPKITGFLFNWCSYAGAVLAGTSRLEYPPNVRIIRVPCSGRVNPLFVVKCLMNGADGVLISGCHIGDCHYSEGNFYARRRFTILKRLLEYLG
;
A
#
# COMPACT_ATOMS: atom_id res chain seq x y z
N MET A 1 7.48 -12.49 -19.25
CA MET A 1 8.71 -13.20 -18.88
C MET A 1 9.85 -12.33 -19.34
N THR A 2 10.48 -11.58 -18.43
CA THR A 2 11.75 -10.91 -18.73
C THR A 2 12.84 -11.93 -18.46
N GLU A 3 13.38 -12.49 -19.55
CA GLU A 3 14.58 -13.32 -19.57
C GLU A 3 15.79 -12.42 -19.28
N ASP A 4 16.08 -12.17 -18.00
CA ASP A 4 17.33 -11.66 -17.47
C ASP A 4 17.33 -11.99 -15.97
N GLY A 5 18.40 -12.56 -15.44
CA GLY A 5 18.49 -13.09 -14.07
C GLY A 5 18.37 -12.07 -12.92
N ASN A 6 17.74 -10.92 -13.14
CA ASN A 6 17.58 -9.85 -12.15
C ASN A 6 16.15 -9.28 -12.17
N TRP A 7 15.17 -10.12 -11.79
CA TRP A 7 13.79 -9.67 -11.57
C TRP A 7 13.72 -8.73 -10.35
N GLU A 8 13.11 -7.56 -10.51
CA GLU A 8 12.80 -6.63 -9.43
C GLU A 8 11.28 -6.50 -9.23
N PRO A 9 10.75 -6.69 -7.99
CA PRO A 9 9.32 -6.66 -7.75
C PRO A 9 8.74 -5.26 -7.90
N LYS A 10 7.71 -5.08 -8.71
CA LYS A 10 6.99 -3.82 -8.88
C LYS A 10 5.92 -3.70 -7.80
N ILE A 11 6.16 -2.84 -6.81
CA ILE A 11 5.25 -2.65 -5.68
C ILE A 11 4.49 -1.34 -5.83
N THR A 12 3.16 -1.38 -5.76
CA THR A 12 2.33 -0.17 -5.66
C THR A 12 1.95 0.08 -4.20
N GLY A 13 2.30 1.25 -3.66
CA GLY A 13 2.05 1.60 -2.26
C GLY A 13 0.98 2.68 -2.11
N PHE A 14 -0.14 2.39 -1.45
CA PHE A 14 -1.09 3.40 -1.00
C PHE A 14 -0.65 3.93 0.36
N LEU A 15 -0.15 5.17 0.41
CA LEU A 15 0.33 5.81 1.63
C LEU A 15 -0.57 6.98 2.01
N PHE A 16 -0.87 7.06 3.30
CA PHE A 16 -1.88 7.99 3.76
C PHE A 16 -1.23 9.28 4.21
N ASN A 17 -1.90 10.39 3.87
CA ASN A 17 -1.36 11.73 3.98
C ASN A 17 -0.71 12.06 5.32
N TRP A 18 -1.42 11.75 6.41
CA TRP A 18 -1.10 12.28 7.74
C TRP A 18 -0.05 11.48 8.50
N CYS A 19 0.11 10.19 8.20
CA CYS A 19 1.01 9.30 8.94
C CYS A 19 2.05 8.68 8.00
N SER A 20 1.64 7.72 7.17
CA SER A 20 2.59 6.94 6.37
C SER A 20 3.30 7.75 5.29
N TYR A 21 2.62 8.69 4.64
CA TYR A 21 3.25 9.57 3.66
C TYR A 21 4.25 10.53 4.31
N ALA A 22 3.91 11.07 5.49
CA ALA A 22 4.84 11.86 6.29
C ALA A 22 6.08 11.03 6.69
N GLY A 23 5.89 9.76 7.07
CA GLY A 23 6.99 8.82 7.31
C GLY A 23 7.87 8.56 6.08
N ALA A 24 7.29 8.45 4.89
CA ALA A 24 8.04 8.31 3.64
C ALA A 24 8.85 9.59 3.31
N VAL A 25 8.28 10.77 3.53
CA VAL A 25 9.01 12.03 3.40
C VAL A 25 10.15 12.11 4.40
N LEU A 26 9.92 11.72 5.66
CA LEU A 26 10.94 11.67 6.70
C LEU A 26 12.07 10.71 6.34
N ALA A 27 11.76 9.52 5.81
CA ALA A 27 12.79 8.59 5.34
C ALA A 27 13.67 9.22 4.24
N GLY A 28 13.05 9.98 3.32
CA GLY A 28 13.77 10.73 2.30
C GLY A 28 14.66 11.84 2.87
N THR A 29 14.15 12.67 3.80
CA THR A 29 14.94 13.75 4.41
C THR A 29 16.05 13.21 5.32
N SER A 30 15.82 12.07 5.96
CA SER A 30 16.81 11.33 6.75
C SER A 30 17.79 10.51 5.91
N ARG A 31 17.65 10.50 4.58
CA ARG A 31 18.51 9.74 3.64
C ARG A 31 18.58 8.25 3.97
N LEU A 32 17.46 7.69 4.42
CA LEU A 32 17.35 6.25 4.64
C LEU A 32 17.27 5.56 3.28
N GLU A 33 18.21 4.66 3.02
CA GLU A 33 18.21 3.86 1.79
C GLU A 33 17.16 2.76 1.86
N TYR A 34 16.46 2.57 0.75
CA TYR A 34 15.53 1.48 0.53
C TYR A 34 15.50 1.14 -0.97
N PRO A 35 15.07 -0.07 -1.36
CA PRO A 35 15.00 -0.46 -2.76
C PRO A 35 14.07 0.46 -3.58
N PRO A 36 14.42 0.83 -4.82
CA PRO A 36 13.67 1.79 -5.65
C PRO A 36 12.40 1.21 -6.29
N ASN A 37 11.86 0.13 -5.73
CA ASN A 37 10.87 -0.73 -6.37
C ASN A 37 9.42 -0.45 -5.94
N VAL A 38 9.23 0.53 -5.04
CA VAL A 38 7.92 0.99 -4.55
C VAL A 38 7.49 2.28 -5.24
N ARG A 39 6.30 2.30 -5.82
CA ARG A 39 5.65 3.50 -6.38
C ARG A 39 4.50 3.93 -5.49
N ILE A 40 4.62 5.13 -4.92
CA ILE A 40 3.68 5.63 -3.91
C ILE A 40 2.50 6.37 -4.56
N ILE A 41 1.29 5.99 -4.18
CA ILE A 41 0.04 6.72 -4.43
C ILE A 41 -0.43 7.33 -3.11
N ARG A 42 -0.46 8.66 -3.05
CA ARG A 42 -0.92 9.39 -1.87
C ARG A 42 -2.45 9.37 -1.81
N VAL A 43 -2.99 9.00 -0.65
CA VAL A 43 -4.43 9.05 -0.35
C VAL A 43 -4.67 9.84 0.95
N PRO A 44 -5.82 10.49 1.14
CA PRO A 44 -6.09 11.20 2.39
C PRO A 44 -6.16 10.23 3.59
N CYS A 45 -6.76 9.05 3.41
CA CYS A 45 -7.00 8.07 4.46
C CYS A 45 -7.04 6.63 3.89
N SER A 46 -6.76 5.64 4.73
CA SER A 46 -6.99 4.20 4.52
C SER A 46 -8.36 3.91 3.98
N GLY A 47 -9.36 4.53 4.61
CA GLY A 47 -10.76 4.25 4.33
C GLY A 47 -11.12 4.52 2.87
N ARG A 48 -10.36 5.40 2.20
CA ARG A 48 -10.55 5.78 0.80
C ARG A 48 -10.13 4.69 -0.18
N VAL A 49 -9.22 3.79 0.20
CA VAL A 49 -8.69 2.75 -0.69
C VAL A 49 -9.78 1.70 -0.91
N ASN A 50 -10.26 1.61 -2.15
CA ASN A 50 -11.22 0.60 -2.58
C ASN A 50 -10.47 -0.71 -2.91
N PRO A 51 -10.95 -1.90 -2.50
CA PRO A 51 -10.39 -3.20 -2.89
C PRO A 51 -10.18 -3.36 -4.39
N LEU A 52 -11.06 -2.80 -5.21
CA LEU A 52 -10.92 -2.82 -6.66
C LEU A 52 -9.66 -2.10 -7.15
N PHE A 53 -9.13 -1.13 -6.40
CA PHE A 53 -7.84 -0.50 -6.73
C PHE A 53 -6.69 -1.49 -6.55
N VAL A 54 -6.72 -2.29 -5.49
CA VAL A 54 -5.73 -3.36 -5.26
C VAL A 54 -5.77 -4.37 -6.39
N VAL A 55 -6.96 -4.88 -6.70
CA VAL A 55 -7.16 -5.84 -7.80
C VAL A 55 -6.69 -5.23 -9.13
N LYS A 56 -7.03 -3.97 -9.40
CA LYS A 56 -6.60 -3.29 -10.63
C LYS A 56 -5.08 -3.13 -10.71
N CYS A 57 -4.39 -2.85 -9.60
CA CYS A 57 -2.94 -2.81 -9.56
C CYS A 57 -2.32 -4.17 -9.89
N LEU A 58 -2.83 -5.25 -9.28
CA LEU A 58 -2.36 -6.61 -9.56
C LEU A 58 -2.58 -7.00 -11.03
N MET A 59 -3.79 -6.73 -11.56
CA MET A 59 -4.10 -6.98 -12.99
C MET A 59 -3.24 -6.16 -13.95
N ASN A 60 -2.76 -5.00 -13.54
CA ASN A 60 -1.89 -4.14 -14.34
C ASN A 60 -0.39 -4.52 -14.19
N GLY A 61 -0.07 -5.66 -13.57
CA GLY A 61 1.29 -6.19 -13.47
C GLY A 61 2.10 -5.68 -12.28
N ALA A 62 1.44 -5.26 -11.19
CA ALA A 62 2.11 -5.10 -9.90
C ALA A 62 2.35 -6.48 -9.28
N ASP A 63 3.58 -6.74 -8.83
CA ASP A 63 3.95 -7.96 -8.11
C ASP A 63 3.50 -7.91 -6.64
N GLY A 64 3.22 -6.71 -6.12
CA GLY A 64 2.72 -6.51 -4.78
C GLY A 64 1.99 -5.18 -4.61
N VAL A 65 1.07 -5.14 -3.65
CA VAL A 65 0.35 -3.92 -3.26
C VAL A 65 0.49 -3.69 -1.77
N LEU A 66 1.10 -2.58 -1.39
CA LEU A 66 1.24 -2.13 -0.01
C LEU A 66 0.12 -1.14 0.31
N ILE A 67 -0.54 -1.33 1.46
CA ILE A 67 -1.49 -0.36 2.01
C ILE A 67 -1.01 -0.01 3.41
N SER A 68 -0.51 1.22 3.60
CA SER A 68 0.10 1.65 4.86
C SER A 68 -0.67 2.79 5.49
N GLY A 69 -1.08 2.62 6.75
CA GLY A 69 -1.89 3.57 7.48
C GLY A 69 -1.37 4.04 8.82
N CYS A 70 -2.12 4.95 9.42
CA CYS A 70 -1.92 5.36 10.80
C CYS A 70 -2.13 4.18 11.76
N HIS A 71 -1.47 4.25 12.91
CA HIS A 71 -1.72 3.34 14.02
C HIS A 71 -3.20 3.31 14.39
N ILE A 72 -3.66 2.17 14.89
CA ILE A 72 -5.05 1.96 15.27
C ILE A 72 -5.35 2.86 16.46
N GLY A 73 -6.37 3.72 16.35
CA GLY A 73 -6.68 4.78 17.31
C GLY A 73 -6.24 6.19 16.86
N ASP A 74 -5.18 6.29 16.05
CA ASP A 74 -4.59 7.57 15.63
C ASP A 74 -5.06 8.03 14.24
N CYS A 75 -6.25 7.60 13.82
CA CYS A 75 -6.74 7.99 12.51
C CYS A 75 -7.14 9.47 12.52
N HIS A 76 -6.56 10.26 11.61
CA HIS A 76 -6.95 11.66 11.41
C HIS A 76 -8.45 11.82 11.12
N TYR A 77 -9.08 10.80 10.53
CA TYR A 77 -10.52 10.76 10.23
C TYR A 77 -11.27 9.83 11.18
N SER A 78 -10.84 9.76 12.44
CA SER A 78 -11.40 8.98 13.55
C SER A 78 -11.34 7.46 13.37
N GLU A 79 -12.13 6.90 12.45
CA GLU A 79 -12.30 5.45 12.33
C GLU A 79 -11.91 4.87 10.95
N GLY A 80 -11.46 5.72 10.02
CA GLY A 80 -11.18 5.32 8.64
C GLY A 80 -10.24 4.12 8.48
N ASN A 81 -9.26 3.97 9.38
CA ASN A 81 -8.35 2.81 9.40
C ASN A 81 -9.00 1.51 9.91
N PHE A 82 -10.00 1.58 10.80
CA PHE A 82 -10.74 0.39 11.24
C PHE A 82 -11.56 -0.21 10.09
N TYR A 83 -12.23 0.62 9.31
CA TYR A 83 -12.99 0.17 8.13
C TYR A 83 -12.06 -0.48 7.10
N ALA A 84 -10.91 0.15 6.82
CA ALA A 84 -9.92 -0.41 5.91
C ALA A 84 -9.37 -1.75 6.42
N ARG A 85 -9.05 -1.87 7.72
CA ARG A 85 -8.58 -3.13 8.32
C ARG A 85 -9.55 -4.27 8.02
N ARG A 86 -10.84 -4.10 8.35
CA ARG A 86 -11.88 -5.12 8.11
C ARG A 86 -11.98 -5.48 6.62
N ARG A 87 -11.99 -4.46 5.76
CA ARG A 87 -12.11 -4.61 4.31
C ARG A 87 -10.94 -5.39 3.70
N PHE A 88 -9.71 -5.03 4.06
CA PHE A 88 -8.51 -5.67 3.51
C PHE A 88 -8.22 -7.03 4.14
N THR A 89 -8.69 -7.31 5.36
CA THR A 89 -8.67 -8.68 5.90
C THR A 89 -9.49 -9.63 5.03
N ILE A 90 -10.68 -9.21 4.56
CA ILE A 90 -11.52 -10.02 3.68
C ILE A 90 -10.87 -10.14 2.30
N LEU A 91 -10.39 -9.02 1.73
CA LEU A 91 -9.73 -9.05 0.42
C LEU A 91 -8.50 -9.96 0.41
N LYS A 92 -7.67 -9.94 1.47
CA LYS A 92 -6.49 -10.79 1.56
C LYS A 92 -6.87 -12.28 1.49
N ARG A 93 -7.88 -12.70 2.26
CA ARG A 93 -8.40 -14.07 2.22
C ARG A 93 -8.95 -14.46 0.85
N LEU A 94 -9.63 -13.53 0.18
CA LEU A 94 -10.14 -13.75 -1.17
C LEU A 94 -9.00 -13.93 -2.18
N LEU A 95 -7.96 -13.09 -2.12
CA LEU A 95 -6.79 -13.23 -2.99
C LEU A 95 -6.06 -14.55 -2.73
N GLU A 96 -5.84 -14.92 -1.46
CA GLU A 96 -5.26 -16.22 -1.10
C GLU A 96 -6.05 -17.42 -1.64
N TYR A 97 -7.39 -17.30 -1.71
CA TYR A 97 -8.24 -18.32 -2.31
C TYR A 97 -8.12 -18.40 -3.83
N LEU A 98 -7.89 -17.27 -4.50
CA LEU A 98 -7.77 -17.19 -5.96
C LEU A 98 -6.40 -17.65 -6.49
N GLY A 99 -5.36 -17.62 -5.64
CA GLY A 99 -3.97 -17.93 -5.99
C GLY A 99 -3.11 -16.69 -6.21
#